data_AF-A0A523HTV9-F1
#
_entry.id   AF-A0A523HTV9-F1
#
_cell.length_a   1.000
_cell.length_b   1.000
_cell.length_c   1.000
_cell.angle_alpha   90.00
_cell.angle_beta   90.00
_cell.angle_gamma   90.00
#
_symmetry.space_group_name_H-M   'P 1'
#
loop_
_entity.id
_entity.type
_entity.pdbx_description
1 polymer ?
#
loop_
_entity_poly.entity_id
_entity_poly.type
_entity_poly.pdbx_seq_one_letter_code
_entity_poly.pdbx_strand_id
1 'polypeptide(L)'
;MAEKRRIVRIFLASPGDLFEEREDAKEVVDEFNSQLADYFGCHIELMGWEDTLPSYGRPQALINQDLERCELFIGMMWMRWGTPPAKEGNYSSGFEEEFEISISRRRKTGEPEITMFFKNIDEDRLKDPGPDLQKVIKFKEKLTTGKEILFDTFQDEKIFQRNFRRTIQGYVKRVYESEKRERDIEDHAKSNEKNLTSIIGSNKKVSDYPFSTEGRNFLYEILKKIEDEESLENISPLEVSRFRLLANIISKPDNDSPSLGVHDANIIFLNKKEVDFGMPKISKLVDIGLKNIKHENVPLWHWYSIFEKYFPGFINYRTSLYVEEDKRIGALEAMCLIEAEIKFPDNHDESRSELIDNWFTDSTSSNVKLAALKYLKHHGKYEDLTVVQAEFNRKDYQTTRSSLEALLSIQLRNDRNEAVETALSTPFETLDGNLIQQMVSGELDFDEEVLRVGLKHRNVKVRLACFTKLKSSNLLSVDDAKSLANDNTASIRMAALNVLLGFD
;
A
#
# COMPACT_ATOMS: atom_id res chain seq x y z
N MET A 1 -31.47 34.26 2.52
CA MET A 1 -31.42 33.56 3.83
C MET A 1 -29.99 33.69 4.33
N ALA A 2 -29.77 34.00 5.62
CA ALA A 2 -28.41 34.08 6.14
C ALA A 2 -27.76 32.68 6.11
N GLU A 3 -26.62 32.56 5.44
CA GLU A 3 -25.86 31.31 5.37
C GLU A 3 -25.24 31.04 6.75
N LYS A 4 -25.57 29.89 7.34
CA LYS A 4 -25.02 29.48 8.65
C LYS A 4 -23.76 28.66 8.40
N ARG A 5 -22.62 29.13 8.91
CA ARG A 5 -21.33 28.42 8.89
C ARG A 5 -20.92 28.06 10.31
N ARG A 6 -20.34 26.87 10.51
CA ARG A 6 -19.70 26.52 11.79
C ARG A 6 -18.43 27.33 11.97
N ILE A 7 -18.17 27.85 13.15
CA ILE A 7 -16.88 28.46 13.48
C ILE A 7 -16.02 27.39 14.14
N VAL A 8 -14.84 27.12 13.58
CA VAL A 8 -13.82 26.24 14.15
C VAL A 8 -12.76 27.12 14.80
N ARG A 9 -12.62 27.03 16.12
CA ARG A 9 -11.70 27.91 16.87
C ARG A 9 -10.34 27.27 17.10
N ILE A 10 -9.30 27.86 16.54
CA ILE A 10 -7.92 27.39 16.67
C ILE A 10 -7.13 28.40 17.51
N PHE A 11 -6.48 27.95 18.58
CA PHE A 11 -5.60 28.79 19.40
C PHE A 11 -4.13 28.58 19.01
N LEU A 12 -3.43 29.66 18.69
CA LEU A 12 -2.01 29.65 18.34
C LEU A 12 -1.15 30.21 19.47
N ALA A 13 -0.41 29.33 20.14
CA ALA A 13 0.49 29.67 21.23
C ALA A 13 1.94 29.63 20.74
N SER A 14 2.68 30.72 20.90
CA SER A 14 4.13 30.72 20.70
C SER A 14 4.82 31.80 21.52
N PRO A 15 6.10 31.61 21.88
CA PRO A 15 6.95 32.70 22.35
C PRO A 15 7.17 33.76 21.24
N GLY A 16 7.70 34.93 21.64
CA GLY A 16 7.83 36.09 20.75
C GLY A 16 8.95 36.04 19.70
N ASP A 17 9.71 34.94 19.61
CA ASP A 17 10.77 34.73 18.60
C ASP A 17 10.26 34.01 17.32
N LEU A 18 8.95 33.80 17.20
CA LEU A 18 8.27 33.13 16.08
C LEU A 18 7.23 34.05 15.42
N PHE A 19 7.58 35.32 15.21
CA PHE A 19 6.66 36.32 14.64
C PHE A 19 6.32 36.00 13.17
N GLU A 20 7.32 35.65 12.37
CA GLU A 20 7.15 35.31 10.95
C GLU A 20 6.22 34.09 10.80
N GLU A 21 6.42 33.06 11.62
CA GLU A 21 5.57 31.87 11.61
C GLU A 21 4.13 32.14 12.07
N ARG A 22 3.89 33.17 12.88
CA ARG A 22 2.52 33.59 13.24
C ARG A 22 1.81 34.27 12.07
N GLU A 23 2.52 35.09 11.30
CA GLU A 23 2.00 35.69 10.07
C GLU A 23 1.70 34.59 9.02
N ASP A 24 2.61 33.62 8.87
CA ASP A 24 2.42 32.45 8.00
C ASP A 24 1.17 31.64 8.38
N ALA A 25 0.98 31.39 9.68
CA ALA A 25 -0.19 30.68 10.17
C ALA A 25 -1.49 31.44 9.83
N LYS A 26 -1.48 32.77 9.91
CA LYS A 26 -2.61 33.62 9.53
C LYS A 26 -2.88 33.56 8.03
N GLU A 27 -1.85 33.63 7.19
CA GLU A 27 -1.99 33.52 5.74
C GLU A 27 -2.58 32.17 5.33
N VAL A 28 -2.11 31.07 5.93
CA VAL A 28 -2.64 29.73 5.67
C VAL A 28 -4.12 29.61 6.09
N VAL A 29 -4.52 30.23 7.20
CA VAL A 29 -5.93 30.26 7.63
C VAL A 29 -6.79 31.10 6.69
N ASP A 30 -6.30 32.24 6.22
CA ASP A 30 -7.03 33.09 5.27
C ASP A 30 -7.19 32.41 3.90
N GLU A 31 -6.14 31.73 3.43
CA GLU A 31 -6.20 30.89 2.24
C GLU A 31 -7.25 29.77 2.40
N PHE A 32 -7.25 29.07 3.53
CA PHE A 32 -8.26 28.06 3.81
C PHE A 32 -9.67 28.66 3.79
N ASN A 33 -9.87 29.77 4.50
CA ASN A 33 -11.17 30.42 4.62
C ASN A 33 -11.70 30.96 3.29
N SER A 34 -10.81 31.37 2.37
CA SER A 34 -11.21 31.87 1.04
C SER A 34 -11.49 30.75 0.03
N GLN A 35 -10.78 29.62 0.12
CA GLN A 35 -10.87 28.55 -0.89
C GLN A 35 -11.78 27.38 -0.48
N LEU A 36 -11.82 27.05 0.82
CA LEU A 36 -12.37 25.78 1.32
C LEU A 36 -13.51 25.95 2.32
N ALA A 37 -13.73 27.15 2.87
CA ALA A 37 -14.79 27.40 3.85
C ALA A 37 -16.19 27.01 3.35
N ASP A 38 -16.49 27.30 2.08
CA ASP A 38 -17.78 26.99 1.47
C ASP A 38 -17.97 25.48 1.29
N TYR A 39 -16.91 24.78 0.89
CA TYR A 39 -16.93 23.33 0.69
C TYR A 39 -17.15 22.57 2.01
N PHE A 40 -16.49 22.99 3.08
CA PHE A 40 -16.63 22.38 4.41
C PHE A 40 -17.76 22.98 5.25
N GLY A 41 -18.41 24.06 4.80
CA GLY A 41 -19.45 24.76 5.57
C GLY A 41 -18.94 25.36 6.89
N CYS A 42 -17.64 25.64 7.01
CA CYS A 42 -17.00 26.11 8.24
C CYS A 42 -16.09 27.31 8.00
N HIS A 43 -15.83 28.08 9.05
CA HIS A 43 -14.89 29.19 9.06
C HIS A 43 -13.91 29.00 10.20
N ILE A 44 -12.61 29.08 9.93
CA ILE A 44 -11.57 28.98 10.94
C ILE A 44 -11.36 30.35 11.57
N GLU A 45 -11.53 30.43 12.89
CA GLU A 45 -11.18 31.58 13.71
C GLU A 45 -9.83 31.29 14.39
N LEU A 46 -8.76 31.94 13.91
CA LEU A 46 -7.43 31.84 14.52
C LEU A 46 -7.32 32.85 15.66
N MET A 47 -7.11 32.36 16.87
CA MET A 47 -6.96 33.12 18.12
C MET A 47 -5.50 33.10 18.58
N GLY A 48 -5.08 34.10 19.35
CA GLY A 48 -3.73 34.16 19.92
C GLY A 48 -2.61 34.53 18.93
N TRP A 49 -2.89 34.72 17.63
CA TRP A 49 -1.89 35.11 16.64
C TRP A 49 -1.44 36.58 16.79
N GLU A 50 -2.32 37.46 17.30
CA GLU A 50 -2.06 38.90 17.49
C GLU A 50 -1.23 39.21 18.75
N ASP A 51 -1.08 38.24 19.65
CA ASP A 51 -0.64 38.47 21.04
C ASP A 51 0.85 38.81 21.16
N THR A 52 1.61 38.69 20.07
CA THR A 52 3.03 39.11 19.97
C THR A 52 3.26 40.33 19.10
N LEU A 53 2.20 41.04 18.66
CA LEU A 53 2.37 42.32 17.99
C LEU A 53 3.00 43.35 18.96
N PRO A 54 3.98 44.17 18.52
CA PRO A 54 4.80 45.02 19.41
C PRO A 54 4.06 46.08 20.25
N SER A 55 2.74 46.23 20.13
CA SER A 55 2.01 47.41 20.61
C SER A 55 0.96 47.15 21.68
N TYR A 56 0.51 45.92 21.96
CA TYR A 56 -0.49 45.68 23.00
C TYR A 56 -0.43 44.24 23.53
N GLY A 57 0.03 44.03 24.76
CA GLY A 57 -0.12 42.74 25.45
C GLY A 57 -1.58 42.51 25.82
N ARG A 58 -2.11 41.31 25.53
CA ARG A 58 -3.49 40.95 25.84
C ARG A 58 -3.62 40.56 27.32
N PRO A 59 -4.68 40.99 28.03
CA PRO A 59 -4.93 40.52 29.40
C PRO A 59 -5.09 39.00 29.47
N GLN A 60 -4.44 38.36 30.45
CA GLN A 60 -4.48 36.90 30.67
C GLN A 60 -5.92 36.33 30.76
N ALA A 61 -6.86 37.11 31.27
CA ALA A 61 -8.27 36.72 31.36
C ALA A 61 -8.93 36.49 29.98
N LEU A 62 -8.52 37.23 28.94
CA LEU A 62 -9.03 37.03 27.57
C LEU A 62 -8.40 35.79 26.92
N ILE A 63 -7.09 35.59 27.13
CA ILE A 63 -6.38 34.39 26.67
C ILE A 63 -7.04 33.13 27.24
N ASN A 64 -7.34 33.12 28.54
CA ASN A 64 -8.02 31.99 29.18
C ASN A 64 -9.42 31.76 28.60
N GLN A 65 -10.16 32.81 28.26
CA GLN A 65 -11.48 32.70 27.62
C GLN A 65 -11.39 32.09 26.20
N ASP A 66 -10.34 32.43 25.45
CA ASP A 66 -10.10 31.88 24.12
C ASP A 66 -9.65 30.41 24.20
N LEU A 67 -8.80 30.07 25.17
CA LEU A 67 -8.41 28.68 25.47
C LEU A 67 -9.59 27.81 25.91
N GLU A 68 -10.56 28.35 26.64
CA GLU A 68 -11.81 27.65 27.00
C GLU A 68 -12.69 27.32 25.80
N ARG A 69 -12.59 28.10 24.73
CA ARG A 69 -13.45 27.99 23.54
C ARG A 69 -12.76 27.34 22.34
N CYS A 70 -11.44 27.19 22.40
CA CYS A 70 -10.69 26.56 21.33
C CYS A 70 -11.02 25.08 21.22
N GLU A 71 -11.01 24.59 19.99
CA GLU A 71 -11.25 23.19 19.65
C GLU A 71 -9.92 22.51 19.24
N LEU A 72 -8.98 23.30 18.73
CA LEU A 72 -7.62 22.90 18.40
C LEU A 72 -6.62 23.92 18.98
N PHE A 73 -5.67 23.43 19.75
CA PHE A 73 -4.51 24.17 20.25
C PHE A 73 -3.28 23.80 19.43
N ILE A 74 -2.60 24.81 18.90
CA ILE A 74 -1.35 24.67 18.18
C ILE A 74 -0.27 25.46 18.91
N GLY A 75 0.70 24.75 19.47
CA GLY A 75 1.87 25.38 20.10
C GLY A 75 3.07 25.39 19.16
N MET A 76 3.85 26.47 19.17
CA MET A 76 5.11 26.57 18.43
C MET A 76 6.25 26.99 19.36
N MET A 77 7.40 26.34 19.23
CA MET A 77 8.59 26.59 20.05
C MET A 77 9.87 26.66 19.22
N TRP A 78 10.76 27.59 19.58
CA TRP A 78 12.10 27.71 19.01
C TRP A 78 13.17 27.84 20.10
N MET A 79 13.70 29.04 20.35
CA MET A 79 14.83 29.23 21.28
C MET A 79 14.42 29.89 22.59
N ARG A 80 13.30 30.62 22.61
CA ARG A 80 12.80 31.28 23.81
C ARG A 80 11.79 30.42 24.55
N TRP A 81 11.87 30.46 25.88
CA TRP A 81 10.82 29.92 26.74
C TRP A 81 9.77 30.99 27.04
N GLY A 82 10.20 32.25 27.10
CA GLY A 82 9.36 33.40 27.43
C GLY A 82 9.49 33.83 28.89
N THR A 83 8.68 34.82 29.28
CA THR A 83 8.69 35.41 30.63
C THR A 83 7.45 35.01 31.42
N PRO A 84 7.54 34.95 32.76
CA PRO A 84 6.38 34.65 33.61
C PRO A 84 5.20 35.60 33.33
N PRO A 85 3.97 35.09 33.25
CA PRO A 85 2.77 35.87 32.93
C PRO A 85 2.33 36.80 34.07
N ALA A 86 2.76 36.52 35.30
CA ALA A 86 2.54 37.37 36.48
C ALA A 86 3.79 37.42 37.37
N LYS A 87 3.91 38.46 38.20
CA LYS A 87 5.03 38.61 39.18
C LYS A 87 5.00 37.55 40.29
N GLU A 88 3.82 37.03 40.62
CA GLU A 88 3.60 35.91 41.55
C GLU A 88 2.65 34.91 40.86
N GLY A 89 3.22 33.85 40.30
CA GLY A 89 2.49 32.82 39.56
C GLY A 89 3.24 31.49 39.55
N ASN A 90 2.53 30.39 39.29
CA ASN A 90 3.10 29.04 39.30
C ASN A 90 3.78 28.66 37.99
N TYR A 91 3.70 29.52 36.96
CA TYR A 91 4.21 29.26 35.62
C TYR A 91 5.42 30.15 35.31
N SER A 92 6.41 29.56 34.65
CA SER A 92 7.67 30.19 34.30
C SER A 92 7.65 30.87 32.92
N SER A 93 6.59 30.65 32.13
CA SER A 93 6.26 31.46 30.94
C SER A 93 4.77 31.48 30.63
N GLY A 94 4.33 32.47 29.83
CA GLY A 94 2.95 32.53 29.32
C GLY A 94 2.57 31.31 28.48
N PHE A 95 3.48 30.84 27.61
CA PHE A 95 3.28 29.61 26.83
C PHE A 95 3.07 28.39 27.75
N GLU A 96 3.85 28.28 28.84
CA GLU A 96 3.71 27.17 29.80
C GLU A 96 2.31 27.16 30.44
N GLU A 97 1.80 28.34 30.81
CA GLU A 97 0.44 28.48 31.35
C GLU A 97 -0.61 28.06 30.31
N GLU A 98 -0.54 28.59 29.09
CA GLU A 98 -1.48 28.28 28.00
C GLU A 98 -1.51 26.79 27.65
N PHE A 99 -0.32 26.16 27.61
CA PHE A 99 -0.18 24.74 27.34
C PHE A 99 -0.72 23.88 28.49
N GLU A 100 -0.39 24.19 29.74
CA GLU A 100 -0.85 23.42 30.91
C GLU A 100 -2.37 23.57 31.14
N ILE A 101 -2.97 24.71 30.77
CA ILE A 101 -4.43 24.89 30.74
C ILE A 101 -5.06 23.97 29.69
N SER A 102 -4.50 23.96 28.47
CA SER A 102 -5.03 23.17 27.34
C SER A 102 -4.93 21.67 27.59
N ILE A 103 -3.79 21.17 28.07
CA ILE A 103 -3.62 19.74 28.42
C ILE A 103 -4.55 19.33 29.56
N SER A 104 -4.73 20.19 30.57
CA SER A 104 -5.61 19.91 31.70
C SER A 104 -7.07 19.81 31.25
N ARG A 105 -7.49 20.66 30.30
CA ARG A 105 -8.82 20.60 29.71
C ARG A 105 -9.00 19.34 28.86
N ARG A 106 -8.01 18.98 28.03
CA ARG A 106 -8.03 17.75 27.21
C ARG A 106 -8.15 16.50 28.08
N ARG A 107 -7.38 16.42 29.16
CA ARG A 107 -7.45 15.29 30.10
C ARG A 107 -8.82 15.16 30.79
N LYS A 108 -9.54 16.27 31.00
CA LYS A 108 -10.86 16.27 31.64
C LYS A 108 -12.01 16.02 30.66
N THR A 109 -11.90 16.51 29.43
CA THR A 109 -13.04 16.62 28.50
C THR A 109 -12.82 15.92 27.16
N GLY A 110 -11.59 15.50 26.85
CA GLY A 110 -11.19 15.03 25.52
C GLY A 110 -10.76 16.15 24.56
N GLU A 111 -11.04 17.41 24.89
CA GLU A 111 -10.80 18.59 24.04
C GLU A 111 -9.99 19.68 24.78
N PRO A 112 -9.22 20.54 24.08
CA PRO A 112 -9.03 20.60 22.63
C PRO A 112 -8.10 19.49 22.09
N GLU A 113 -8.05 19.32 20.77
CA GLU A 113 -6.90 18.70 20.12
C GLU A 113 -5.63 19.53 20.35
N ILE A 114 -4.48 18.88 20.54
CA ILE A 114 -3.23 19.56 20.86
C ILE A 114 -2.15 19.06 19.90
N THR A 115 -1.50 20.00 19.20
CA THR A 115 -0.34 19.73 18.34
C THR A 115 0.77 20.72 18.63
N MET A 116 2.02 20.26 18.54
CA MET A 116 3.21 21.08 18.78
C MET A 116 4.11 21.15 17.53
N PHE A 117 4.68 22.31 17.26
CA PHE A 117 5.71 22.51 16.24
C PHE A 117 7.00 23.02 16.86
N PHE A 118 8.13 22.38 16.50
CA PHE A 118 9.46 22.79 16.94
C PHE A 118 10.29 23.25 15.75
N LYS A 119 10.74 24.51 15.77
CA LYS A 119 11.70 25.01 14.78
C LYS A 119 13.07 24.40 15.05
N ASN A 120 13.73 23.93 14.00
CA ASN A 120 15.07 23.35 14.12
C ASN A 120 16.07 24.38 14.63
N ILE A 121 17.02 23.91 15.44
CA ILE A 121 18.04 24.73 16.08
C ILE A 121 19.39 24.22 15.59
N ASP A 122 20.25 25.14 15.18
CA ASP A 122 21.60 24.82 14.70
C ASP A 122 22.42 24.09 15.79
N GLU A 123 23.21 23.09 15.38
CA GLU A 123 24.00 22.25 16.28
C GLU A 123 24.97 23.05 17.17
N ASP A 124 25.46 24.19 16.70
CA ASP A 124 26.35 25.05 17.48
C ASP A 124 25.65 25.74 18.65
N ARG A 125 24.34 25.99 18.55
CA ARG A 125 23.53 26.55 19.64
C ARG A 125 23.08 25.50 20.65
N LEU A 126 23.10 24.22 20.27
CA LEU A 126 22.83 23.10 21.18
C LEU A 126 24.02 22.78 22.10
N LYS A 127 25.25 23.22 21.75
CA LYS A 127 26.46 22.99 22.54
C LYS A 127 26.56 23.87 23.78
N ASP A 128 26.02 25.09 23.74
CA ASP A 128 25.90 26.00 24.89
C ASP A 128 24.48 26.61 24.94
N PRO A 129 23.49 25.81 25.34
CA PRO A 129 22.12 26.28 25.40
C PRO A 129 21.97 27.21 26.62
N GLY A 130 21.65 28.48 26.36
CA GLY A 130 21.27 29.43 27.42
C GLY A 130 20.04 28.96 28.23
N PRO A 131 19.67 29.69 29.30
CA PRO A 131 18.65 29.24 30.26
C PRO A 131 17.26 29.00 29.63
N ASP A 132 16.88 29.80 28.63
CA ASP A 132 15.61 29.63 27.91
C ASP A 132 15.61 28.39 27.02
N LEU A 133 16.67 28.21 26.23
CA LEU A 133 16.80 27.07 25.33
C LEU A 133 16.87 25.74 26.10
N GLN A 134 17.51 25.73 27.28
CA GLN A 134 17.48 24.55 28.16
C GLN A 134 16.07 24.16 28.59
N LYS A 135 15.17 25.13 28.83
CA LYS A 135 13.77 24.84 29.18
C LYS A 135 13.01 24.28 27.98
N VAL A 136 13.23 24.82 26.78
CA VAL A 136 12.61 24.32 25.55
C VAL A 136 13.04 22.87 25.27
N ILE A 137 14.34 22.56 25.42
CA ILE A 137 14.86 21.19 25.25
C ILE A 137 14.21 20.24 26.26
N LYS A 138 14.19 20.60 27.56
CA LYS A 138 13.53 19.79 28.60
C LYS A 138 12.04 19.59 28.33
N PHE A 139 11.36 20.61 27.82
CA PHE A 139 9.95 20.51 27.44
C PHE A 139 9.74 19.56 26.27
N LYS A 140 10.57 19.64 25.22
CA LYS A 140 10.54 18.72 24.07
C LYS A 140 10.82 17.27 24.50
N GLU A 141 11.77 17.07 25.41
CA GLU A 141 12.05 15.76 26.01
C GLU A 141 10.84 15.24 26.81
N LYS A 142 10.22 16.08 27.66
CA LYS A 142 9.00 15.74 28.41
C LYS A 142 7.88 15.28 27.48
N LEU A 143 7.66 15.96 26.35
CA LEU A 143 6.66 15.56 25.36
C LEU A 143 7.01 14.23 24.68
N THR A 144 8.29 14.04 24.33
CA THR A 144 8.77 12.81 23.67
C THR A 144 8.65 11.59 24.58
N THR A 145 8.99 11.73 25.86
CA THR A 145 8.84 10.66 26.86
C THR A 145 7.38 10.41 27.22
N GLY A 146 6.58 11.47 27.32
CA GLY A 146 5.16 11.37 27.67
C GLY A 146 4.30 10.69 26.60
N LYS A 147 4.64 10.83 25.31
CA LYS A 147 3.89 10.28 24.16
C LYS A 147 2.38 10.64 24.11
N GLU A 148 1.95 11.63 24.87
CA GLU A 148 0.54 12.06 24.94
C GLU A 148 0.14 13.04 23.82
N ILE A 149 1.13 13.69 23.17
CA ILE A 149 0.91 14.77 22.19
C ILE A 149 1.76 14.55 20.95
N LEU A 150 1.15 14.75 19.78
CA LEU A 150 1.85 14.78 18.50
C LEU A 150 2.63 16.08 18.35
N PHE A 151 3.88 15.97 17.93
CA PHE A 151 4.70 17.11 17.57
C PHE A 151 5.43 16.87 16.25
N ASP A 152 5.68 17.96 15.51
CA ASP A 152 6.42 17.95 14.25
C ASP A 152 7.56 18.99 14.31
N THR A 153 8.55 18.85 13.45
CA THR A 153 9.67 19.80 13.34
C THR A 153 9.69 20.48 11.99
N PHE A 154 10.18 21.72 11.94
CA PHE A 154 10.33 22.46 10.69
C PHE A 154 11.64 23.26 10.67
N GLN A 155 12.19 23.47 9.49
CA GLN A 155 13.45 24.19 9.31
C GLN A 155 13.26 25.58 8.68
N ASP A 156 12.19 25.75 7.89
CA ASP A 156 11.90 26.93 7.10
C ASP A 156 10.38 27.17 7.03
N GLU A 157 10.02 28.38 6.61
CA GLU A 157 8.65 28.86 6.39
C GLU A 157 7.82 27.91 5.50
N LYS A 158 8.38 27.39 4.41
CA LYS A 158 7.63 26.51 3.49
C LYS A 158 7.23 25.21 4.15
N ILE A 159 8.14 24.60 4.91
CA ILE A 159 7.85 23.38 5.67
C ILE A 159 6.83 23.68 6.78
N PHE A 160 6.98 24.82 7.46
CA PHE A 160 6.02 25.27 8.47
C PHE A 160 4.61 25.42 7.89
N GLN A 161 4.43 26.25 6.86
CA GLN A 161 3.14 26.47 6.19
C GLN A 161 2.51 25.16 5.71
N ARG A 162 3.32 24.25 5.14
CA ARG A 162 2.85 22.92 4.72
C ARG A 162 2.34 22.09 5.91
N ASN A 163 3.12 22.02 6.98
CA ASN A 163 2.79 21.22 8.16
C ASN A 163 1.56 21.81 8.87
N PHE A 164 1.50 23.13 9.03
CA PHE A 164 0.37 23.85 9.60
C PHE A 164 -0.91 23.66 8.78
N ARG A 165 -0.84 23.84 7.45
CA ARG A 165 -1.95 23.59 6.51
C ARG A 165 -2.48 22.17 6.64
N ARG A 166 -1.59 21.18 6.68
CA ARG A 166 -1.96 19.77 6.85
C ARG A 166 -2.69 19.54 8.18
N THR A 167 -2.22 20.13 9.27
CA THR A 167 -2.84 20.00 10.60
C THR A 167 -4.26 20.58 10.62
N ILE A 168 -4.44 21.83 10.16
CA ILE A 168 -5.76 22.47 10.19
C ILE A 168 -6.75 21.79 9.23
N GLN A 169 -6.29 21.38 8.03
CA GLN A 169 -7.16 20.70 7.07
C GLN A 169 -7.54 19.30 7.55
N GLY A 170 -6.61 18.57 8.17
CA GLY A 170 -6.88 17.26 8.76
C GLY A 170 -7.93 17.35 9.87
N TYR A 171 -7.78 18.34 10.76
CA TYR A 171 -8.76 18.61 11.82
C TYR A 171 -10.14 18.97 11.27
N VAL A 172 -10.22 19.96 10.37
CA VAL A 172 -11.49 20.38 9.78
C VAL A 172 -12.17 19.26 9.00
N LYS A 173 -11.40 18.44 8.29
CA LYS A 173 -11.95 17.27 7.59
C LYS A 173 -12.59 16.28 8.56
N ARG A 174 -11.94 15.95 9.68
CA ARG A 174 -12.52 15.07 10.72
C ARG A 174 -13.82 15.64 11.28
N VAL A 175 -13.81 16.92 11.64
CA VAL A 175 -14.98 17.64 12.16
C VAL A 175 -16.12 17.67 11.14
N TYR A 176 -15.83 17.98 9.88
CA TYR A 176 -16.82 17.99 8.81
C TYR A 176 -17.43 16.60 8.59
N GLU A 177 -16.62 15.56 8.62
CA GLU A 177 -17.09 14.18 8.48
C GLU A 177 -17.93 13.73 9.67
N SER A 178 -17.56 14.06 10.91
CA SER A 178 -18.37 13.73 12.10
C SER A 178 -19.72 14.44 12.07
N GLU A 179 -19.76 15.74 11.77
CA GLU A 179 -21.02 16.49 11.66
C GLU A 179 -21.89 16.05 10.48
N LYS A 180 -21.27 15.69 9.35
CA LYS A 180 -22.00 15.15 8.20
C LYS A 180 -22.65 13.83 8.59
N ARG A 181 -21.93 12.94 9.29
CA ARG A 181 -22.48 11.70 9.82
C ARG A 181 -23.61 11.96 10.82
N GLU A 182 -23.46 12.90 11.75
CA GLU A 182 -24.52 13.26 12.72
C GLU A 182 -25.78 13.82 12.04
N ARG A 183 -25.62 14.68 11.03
CA ARG A 183 -26.74 15.18 10.22
C ARG A 183 -27.42 14.07 9.42
N ASP A 184 -26.64 13.20 8.78
CA ASP A 184 -27.16 12.06 8.04
C ASP A 184 -27.89 11.09 9.00
N ILE A 185 -27.40 10.91 10.24
CA ILE A 185 -28.06 10.13 11.30
C ILE A 185 -29.35 10.80 11.77
N GLU A 186 -29.37 12.11 12.03
CA GLU A 186 -30.59 12.83 12.42
C GLU A 186 -31.66 12.84 11.33
N ASP A 187 -31.26 13.00 10.06
CA ASP A 187 -32.16 12.97 8.91
C ASP A 187 -32.68 11.54 8.67
N HIS A 188 -31.84 10.51 8.86
CA HIS A 188 -32.27 9.11 8.88
C HIS A 188 -33.16 8.77 10.08
N ALA A 189 -32.92 9.36 11.27
CA ALA A 189 -33.73 9.15 12.47
C ALA A 189 -35.11 9.82 12.36
N LYS A 190 -35.20 11.06 11.84
CA LYS A 190 -36.47 11.75 11.57
C LYS A 190 -37.29 11.07 10.46
N SER A 191 -36.61 10.50 9.45
CA SER A 191 -37.24 9.66 8.42
C SER A 191 -37.71 8.31 8.98
N ASN A 192 -36.96 7.73 9.94
CA ASN A 192 -37.32 6.48 10.61
C ASN A 192 -38.38 6.63 11.70
N GLU A 193 -38.51 7.75 12.42
CA GLU A 193 -39.61 7.98 13.39
C GLU A 193 -40.98 8.10 12.70
N LYS A 194 -41.02 8.74 11.51
CA LYS A 194 -42.21 8.75 10.65
C LYS A 194 -42.57 7.36 10.12
N ASN A 195 -41.58 6.50 9.88
CA ASN A 195 -41.80 5.11 9.49
C ASN A 195 -42.13 4.20 10.68
N LEU A 196 -41.54 4.38 11.86
CA LEU A 196 -41.80 3.55 13.05
C LEU A 196 -43.21 3.78 13.61
N THR A 197 -43.72 5.01 13.59
CA THR A 197 -45.12 5.29 14.00
C THR A 197 -46.13 4.63 13.05
N SER A 198 -45.77 4.38 11.79
CA SER A 198 -46.60 3.60 10.85
C SER A 198 -46.45 2.08 10.98
N ILE A 199 -45.30 1.58 11.48
CA ILE A 199 -45.03 0.14 11.61
C ILE A 199 -45.50 -0.42 12.96
N ILE A 200 -45.44 0.36 14.05
CA ILE A 200 -45.90 -0.05 15.40
C ILE A 200 -47.44 -0.21 15.47
N GLY A 201 -48.18 0.29 14.48
CA GLY A 201 -49.62 0.04 14.32
C GLY A 201 -49.98 -1.33 13.72
N SER A 202 -49.01 -2.15 13.31
CA SER A 202 -49.27 -3.46 12.71
C SER A 202 -48.76 -4.61 13.58
N ASN A 203 -49.69 -5.38 14.13
CA ASN A 203 -49.48 -6.66 14.82
C ASN A 203 -48.84 -7.71 13.89
N LYS A 204 -47.54 -7.61 13.62
CA LYS A 204 -46.75 -8.73 13.09
C LYS A 204 -45.91 -9.32 14.20
N LYS A 205 -46.10 -10.62 14.46
CA LYS A 205 -45.34 -11.39 15.45
C LYS A 205 -43.85 -11.21 15.20
N VAL A 206 -43.10 -11.05 16.29
CA VAL A 206 -41.63 -10.86 16.33
C VAL A 206 -40.85 -11.97 15.60
N SER A 207 -41.50 -13.06 15.20
CA SER A 207 -40.92 -14.19 14.45
C SER A 207 -40.67 -13.97 12.95
N ASP A 208 -41.12 -12.87 12.36
CA ASP A 208 -41.06 -12.67 10.90
C ASP A 208 -39.83 -11.90 10.40
N TYR A 209 -38.93 -11.49 11.30
CA TYR A 209 -37.71 -10.76 10.92
C TYR A 209 -36.53 -11.72 10.71
N PRO A 210 -35.68 -11.50 9.68
CA PRO A 210 -34.53 -12.37 9.39
C PRO A 210 -33.46 -12.38 10.49
N PHE A 211 -33.42 -11.35 11.34
CA PHE A 211 -32.56 -11.29 12.51
C PHE A 211 -33.36 -11.20 13.81
N SER A 212 -32.90 -11.93 14.82
CA SER A 212 -33.41 -11.81 16.20
C SER A 212 -33.22 -10.40 16.75
N THR A 213 -33.87 -10.06 17.86
CA THR A 213 -33.62 -8.79 18.56
C THR A 213 -32.16 -8.68 19.02
N GLU A 214 -31.56 -9.79 19.46
CA GLU A 214 -30.16 -9.85 19.86
C GLU A 214 -29.22 -9.63 18.66
N GLY A 215 -29.49 -10.26 17.51
CA GLY A 215 -28.68 -10.11 16.30
C GLY A 215 -28.72 -8.69 15.76
N ARG A 216 -29.89 -8.04 15.81
CA ARG A 216 -30.03 -6.62 15.44
C ARG A 216 -29.23 -5.71 16.38
N ASN A 217 -29.36 -5.90 17.69
CA ASN A 217 -28.59 -5.12 18.67
C ASN A 217 -27.09 -5.31 18.48
N PHE A 218 -26.64 -6.53 18.23
CA PHE A 218 -25.24 -6.81 17.92
C PHE A 218 -24.76 -6.06 16.67
N LEU A 219 -25.55 -6.02 15.59
CA LEU A 219 -25.21 -5.26 14.38
C LEU A 219 -25.12 -3.75 14.66
N TYR A 220 -25.96 -3.20 15.53
CA TYR A 220 -25.85 -1.80 15.94
C TYR A 220 -24.58 -1.53 16.76
N GLU A 221 -24.28 -2.38 17.74
CA GLU A 221 -23.09 -2.21 18.58
C GLU A 221 -21.79 -2.36 17.77
N ILE A 222 -21.73 -3.30 16.82
CA ILE A 222 -20.54 -3.47 15.97
C ILE A 222 -20.38 -2.28 15.01
N LEU A 223 -21.47 -1.72 14.48
CA LEU A 223 -21.42 -0.51 13.65
C LEU A 223 -20.87 0.67 14.44
N LYS A 224 -21.37 0.90 15.66
CA LYS A 224 -20.88 1.93 16.55
C LYS A 224 -19.39 1.79 16.88
N LYS A 225 -18.90 0.55 17.02
CA LYS A 225 -17.46 0.28 17.25
C LYS A 225 -16.58 0.54 16.03
N ILE A 226 -17.10 0.31 14.83
CA ILE A 226 -16.36 0.53 13.56
C ILE A 226 -16.25 2.03 13.23
N GLU A 227 -17.05 2.88 13.87
CA GLU A 227 -17.09 4.34 13.67
C GLU A 227 -15.97 5.13 14.38
N ASP A 228 -15.15 4.48 15.22
CA ASP A 228 -14.04 5.07 16.00
C ASP A 228 -12.66 4.79 15.32
N GLU A 229 -11.71 5.72 15.34
CA GLU A 229 -10.50 5.72 14.47
C GLU A 229 -9.50 4.54 14.69
N GLU A 230 -9.62 3.74 15.76
CA GLU A 230 -8.84 2.52 16.03
C GLU A 230 -9.61 1.20 15.70
N SER A 231 -10.20 1.16 14.51
CA SER A 231 -11.36 0.31 14.18
C SER A 231 -11.13 -1.19 13.97
N LEU A 232 -9.90 -1.70 13.78
CA LEU A 232 -9.66 -3.14 13.56
C LEU A 232 -9.13 -3.89 14.79
N GLU A 233 -8.42 -3.20 15.70
CA GLU A 233 -7.86 -3.83 16.91
C GLU A 233 -8.92 -3.98 18.02
N ASN A 234 -9.95 -3.14 18.01
CA ASN A 234 -11.04 -3.13 18.99
C ASN A 234 -12.17 -4.14 18.70
N ILE A 235 -12.09 -4.89 17.60
CA ILE A 235 -13.06 -5.93 17.22
C ILE A 235 -12.46 -7.29 17.53
N SER A 236 -13.09 -8.01 18.46
CA SER A 236 -12.62 -9.35 18.83
C SER A 236 -12.90 -10.38 17.72
N PRO A 237 -12.10 -11.47 17.65
CA PRO A 237 -12.37 -12.59 16.75
C PRO A 237 -13.78 -13.19 16.93
N LEU A 238 -14.34 -13.14 18.14
CA LEU A 238 -15.71 -13.56 18.43
C LEU A 238 -16.73 -12.65 17.76
N GLU A 239 -16.53 -11.33 17.80
CA GLU A 239 -17.41 -10.36 17.13
C GLU A 239 -17.32 -10.50 15.61
N VAL A 240 -16.12 -10.69 15.04
CA VAL A 240 -15.99 -11.02 13.61
C VAL A 240 -16.74 -12.30 13.25
N SER A 241 -16.65 -13.33 14.10
CA SER A 241 -17.34 -14.61 13.88
C SER A 241 -18.86 -14.47 13.99
N ARG A 242 -19.37 -13.68 14.95
CA ARG A 242 -20.80 -13.38 15.10
C ARG A 242 -21.34 -12.54 13.96
N PHE A 243 -20.56 -11.55 13.49
CA PHE A 243 -20.92 -10.75 12.31
C PHE A 243 -21.00 -11.62 11.06
N ARG A 244 -20.03 -12.51 10.84
CA ARG A 244 -20.09 -13.49 9.74
C ARG A 244 -21.28 -14.42 9.88
N LEU A 245 -21.57 -14.94 11.07
CA LEU A 245 -22.73 -15.79 11.31
C LEU A 245 -24.02 -15.07 10.92
N LEU A 246 -24.20 -13.82 11.34
CA LEU A 246 -25.36 -13.01 10.99
C LEU A 246 -25.42 -12.73 9.48
N ALA A 247 -24.29 -12.38 8.86
CA ALA A 247 -24.22 -12.18 7.40
C ALA A 247 -24.64 -13.44 6.63
N ASN A 248 -24.43 -14.64 7.19
CA ASN A 248 -24.77 -15.91 6.57
C ASN A 248 -26.22 -16.37 6.77
N ILE A 249 -26.94 -15.81 7.74
CA ILE A 249 -28.36 -16.12 7.94
C ILE A 249 -29.20 -15.62 6.75
N ILE A 250 -28.78 -14.52 6.12
CA ILE A 250 -29.42 -14.00 4.92
C ILE A 250 -28.68 -14.56 3.70
N SER A 251 -29.26 -15.58 3.08
CA SER A 251 -28.80 -16.13 1.79
C SER A 251 -29.98 -16.33 0.85
N LYS A 252 -29.72 -16.22 -0.46
CA LYS A 252 -30.66 -16.58 -1.53
C LYS A 252 -30.01 -17.62 -2.43
N PRO A 253 -30.80 -18.37 -3.23
CA PRO A 253 -30.25 -19.35 -4.17
C PRO A 253 -29.25 -18.78 -5.18
N ASP A 254 -29.38 -17.48 -5.50
CA ASP A 254 -28.49 -16.76 -6.40
C ASP A 254 -27.27 -16.15 -5.69
N ASN A 255 -27.04 -16.41 -4.40
CA ASN A 255 -25.85 -15.92 -3.70
C ASN A 255 -24.85 -17.05 -3.46
N ASP A 256 -23.57 -16.70 -3.46
CA ASP A 256 -22.53 -17.64 -3.09
C ASP A 256 -22.58 -17.94 -1.58
N SER A 257 -21.90 -19.02 -1.19
CA SER A 257 -21.64 -19.41 0.21
C SER A 257 -20.91 -18.30 1.01
N PRO A 258 -20.75 -18.39 2.34
CA PRO A 258 -20.30 -17.33 3.27
C PRO A 258 -19.17 -16.35 2.90
N SER A 259 -18.40 -16.65 1.87
CA SER A 259 -17.43 -15.76 1.25
C SER A 259 -17.99 -15.25 -0.08
N LEU A 260 -18.02 -13.93 -0.25
CA LEU A 260 -18.40 -13.30 -1.52
C LEU A 260 -17.63 -13.95 -2.68
N GLY A 261 -18.36 -14.65 -3.54
CA GLY A 261 -17.79 -15.48 -4.61
C GLY A 261 -17.95 -14.86 -5.99
N VAL A 262 -17.80 -15.69 -7.02
CA VAL A 262 -17.85 -15.28 -8.43
C VAL A 262 -19.22 -14.72 -8.80
N HIS A 263 -20.30 -15.37 -8.37
CA HIS A 263 -21.65 -14.99 -8.77
C HIS A 263 -22.04 -13.65 -8.11
N ASP A 264 -21.75 -13.51 -6.82
CA ASP A 264 -21.98 -12.26 -6.10
C ASP A 264 -21.19 -11.09 -6.71
N ALA A 265 -19.93 -11.31 -7.11
CA ALA A 265 -19.12 -10.29 -7.76
C ALA A 265 -19.71 -9.80 -9.10
N ASN A 266 -20.36 -10.70 -9.85
CA ASN A 266 -21.06 -10.35 -11.08
C ASN A 266 -22.36 -9.60 -10.80
N ILE A 267 -23.15 -10.00 -9.80
CA ILE A 267 -24.35 -9.25 -9.38
C ILE A 267 -23.96 -7.82 -8.98
N ILE A 268 -22.90 -7.67 -8.19
CA ILE A 268 -22.39 -6.35 -7.78
C ILE A 268 -21.99 -5.51 -8.99
N PHE A 269 -21.31 -6.12 -9.97
CA PHE A 269 -20.92 -5.43 -11.20
C PHE A 269 -22.11 -5.03 -12.07
N LEU A 270 -23.17 -5.84 -12.13
CA LEU A 270 -24.41 -5.48 -12.84
C LEU A 270 -25.06 -4.24 -12.21
N ASN A 271 -25.07 -4.17 -10.88
CA ASN A 271 -25.72 -3.09 -10.11
C ASN A 271 -24.75 -1.97 -9.69
N LYS A 272 -23.57 -1.88 -10.31
CA LYS A 272 -22.48 -0.97 -9.91
C LYS A 272 -22.82 0.53 -9.90
N LYS A 273 -23.93 0.94 -10.50
CA LYS A 273 -24.40 2.34 -10.54
C LYS A 273 -25.30 2.71 -9.36
N GLU A 274 -25.80 1.72 -8.63
CA GLU A 274 -26.79 1.90 -7.57
C GLU A 274 -26.15 2.08 -6.18
N VAL A 275 -24.85 1.77 -6.06
CA VAL A 275 -24.12 1.75 -4.79
C VAL A 275 -22.77 2.42 -4.97
N ASP A 276 -22.41 3.31 -4.05
CA ASP A 276 -21.04 3.82 -3.95
C ASP A 276 -20.15 2.79 -3.23
N PHE A 277 -19.14 2.30 -3.94
CA PHE A 277 -18.19 1.34 -3.42
C PHE A 277 -16.92 2.08 -2.98
N GLY A 278 -16.80 2.33 -1.67
CA GLY A 278 -15.54 2.79 -1.10
C GLY A 278 -14.38 1.83 -1.40
N MET A 279 -13.16 2.35 -1.35
CA MET A 279 -11.93 1.64 -1.75
C MET A 279 -11.74 0.25 -1.10
N PRO A 280 -12.04 0.02 0.20
CA PRO A 280 -11.93 -1.31 0.79
C PRO A 280 -12.80 -2.37 0.11
N LYS A 281 -14.00 -2.00 -0.36
CA LYS A 281 -14.93 -2.90 -1.07
C LYS A 281 -14.39 -3.22 -2.46
N ILE A 282 -13.89 -2.21 -3.17
CA ILE A 282 -13.27 -2.38 -4.49
C ILE A 282 -12.04 -3.30 -4.38
N SER A 283 -11.17 -3.05 -3.41
CA SER A 283 -10.01 -3.93 -3.12
C SER A 283 -10.46 -5.39 -2.91
N LYS A 284 -11.57 -5.63 -2.21
CA LYS A 284 -12.08 -6.98 -2.00
C LYS A 284 -12.61 -7.63 -3.29
N LEU A 285 -13.23 -6.86 -4.18
CA LEU A 285 -13.67 -7.34 -5.49
C LEU A 285 -12.48 -7.66 -6.42
N VAL A 286 -11.40 -6.88 -6.33
CA VAL A 286 -10.12 -7.19 -7.00
C VAL A 286 -9.55 -8.52 -6.47
N ASP A 287 -9.48 -8.71 -5.14
CA ASP A 287 -9.01 -9.96 -4.54
C ASP A 287 -9.77 -11.19 -5.05
N ILE A 288 -11.10 -11.07 -5.23
CA ILE A 288 -11.95 -12.15 -5.74
C ILE A 288 -11.64 -12.42 -7.22
N GLY A 289 -11.44 -11.35 -8.00
CA GLY A 289 -11.04 -11.46 -9.39
C GLY A 289 -9.68 -12.13 -9.56
N LEU A 290 -8.68 -11.76 -8.75
CA LEU A 290 -7.36 -12.38 -8.77
C LEU A 290 -7.45 -13.87 -8.40
N LYS A 291 -8.14 -14.21 -7.31
CA LYS A 291 -8.34 -15.60 -6.88
C LYS A 291 -8.98 -16.49 -7.96
N ASN A 292 -9.81 -15.93 -8.84
CA ASN A 292 -10.56 -16.66 -9.85
C ASN A 292 -10.11 -16.35 -11.30
N ILE A 293 -8.94 -15.73 -11.49
CA ILE A 293 -8.53 -15.23 -12.81
C ILE A 293 -8.49 -16.33 -13.88
N LYS A 294 -8.08 -17.55 -13.50
CA LYS A 294 -8.04 -18.75 -14.37
C LYS A 294 -9.39 -19.15 -14.98
N HIS A 295 -10.50 -18.68 -14.39
CA HIS A 295 -11.85 -18.98 -14.86
C HIS A 295 -12.44 -17.85 -15.72
N GLU A 296 -11.79 -16.68 -15.77
CA GLU A 296 -12.21 -15.51 -16.56
C GLU A 296 -13.68 -15.10 -16.36
N ASN A 297 -14.25 -15.40 -15.19
CA ASN A 297 -15.67 -15.26 -14.91
C ASN A 297 -15.99 -14.21 -13.84
N VAL A 298 -15.00 -13.43 -13.40
CA VAL A 298 -15.15 -12.29 -12.49
C VAL A 298 -14.77 -11.02 -13.25
N PRO A 299 -15.49 -9.90 -13.09
CA PRO A 299 -15.18 -8.62 -13.74
C PRO A 299 -13.95 -7.92 -13.11
N LEU A 300 -12.83 -8.65 -13.00
CA LEU A 300 -11.57 -8.21 -12.39
C LEU A 300 -11.10 -6.87 -12.98
N TRP A 301 -11.00 -6.78 -14.30
CA TRP A 301 -10.40 -5.63 -14.97
C TRP A 301 -11.14 -4.33 -14.73
N HIS A 302 -12.47 -4.39 -14.56
CA HIS A 302 -13.24 -3.21 -14.18
C HIS A 302 -12.82 -2.70 -12.80
N TRP A 303 -12.87 -3.56 -11.79
CA TRP A 303 -12.53 -3.19 -10.42
C TRP A 303 -11.07 -2.81 -10.26
N TYR A 304 -10.18 -3.54 -10.94
CA TYR A 304 -8.75 -3.25 -10.97
C TYR A 304 -8.47 -1.88 -11.57
N SER A 305 -9.07 -1.53 -12.70
CA SER A 305 -8.87 -0.22 -13.35
C SER A 305 -9.26 0.96 -12.45
N ILE A 306 -10.31 0.79 -11.63
CA ILE A 306 -10.72 1.81 -10.66
C ILE A 306 -9.68 1.89 -9.55
N PHE A 307 -9.27 0.74 -9.00
CA PHE A 307 -8.35 0.71 -7.86
C PHE A 307 -6.95 1.22 -8.21
N GLU A 308 -6.39 0.76 -9.33
CA GLU A 308 -5.07 1.14 -9.84
C GLU A 308 -4.94 2.65 -10.07
N LYS A 309 -6.03 3.33 -10.46
CA LYS A 309 -6.07 4.78 -10.62
C LYS A 309 -5.75 5.53 -9.32
N TYR A 310 -6.16 5.00 -8.17
CA TYR A 310 -5.95 5.63 -6.86
C TYR A 310 -4.72 5.07 -6.14
N PHE A 311 -4.36 3.81 -6.42
CA PHE A 311 -3.23 3.10 -5.80
C PHE A 311 -2.36 2.44 -6.87
N PRO A 312 -1.53 3.21 -7.60
CA PRO A 312 -0.64 2.67 -8.63
C PRO A 312 0.32 1.62 -8.07
N GLY A 313 0.52 0.53 -8.80
CA GLY A 313 1.41 -0.56 -8.40
C GLY A 313 0.83 -1.48 -7.31
N PHE A 314 -0.44 -1.34 -6.96
CA PHE A 314 -1.09 -2.15 -5.93
C PHE A 314 -1.03 -3.66 -6.21
N ILE A 315 -1.05 -4.05 -7.48
CA ILE A 315 -0.95 -5.46 -7.88
C ILE A 315 0.36 -6.12 -7.39
N ASN A 316 1.44 -5.33 -7.26
CA ASN A 316 2.72 -5.80 -6.74
C ASN A 316 2.59 -6.26 -5.28
N TYR A 317 1.87 -5.49 -4.44
CA TYR A 317 1.59 -5.86 -3.05
C TYR A 317 0.79 -7.17 -2.96
N ARG A 318 -0.07 -7.47 -3.93
CA ARG A 318 -0.84 -8.73 -3.95
C ARG A 318 0.00 -9.97 -4.25
N THR A 319 1.27 -9.82 -4.58
CA THR A 319 2.23 -10.93 -4.72
C THR A 319 3.02 -11.23 -3.42
N SER A 320 2.91 -10.37 -2.40
CA SER A 320 3.65 -10.44 -1.13
C SER A 320 3.32 -11.70 -0.30
N LEU A 321 4.24 -12.10 0.58
CA LEU A 321 4.14 -13.28 1.45
C LEU A 321 2.94 -13.28 2.40
N TYR A 322 2.41 -12.11 2.75
CA TYR A 322 1.27 -11.99 3.67
C TYR A 322 -0.10 -12.21 3.02
N VAL A 323 -0.12 -12.50 1.71
CA VAL A 323 -1.34 -12.68 0.92
C VAL A 323 -1.63 -14.17 0.71
N GLU A 324 -2.91 -14.52 0.68
CA GLU A 324 -3.39 -15.89 0.40
C GLU A 324 -2.85 -16.42 -0.95
N GLU A 325 -2.44 -17.70 -0.98
CA GLU A 325 -1.79 -18.36 -2.13
C GLU A 325 -2.51 -18.13 -3.46
N ASP A 326 -3.82 -18.42 -3.54
CA ASP A 326 -4.59 -18.27 -4.78
C ASP A 326 -4.58 -16.83 -5.32
N LYS A 327 -4.56 -15.84 -4.42
CA LYS A 327 -4.52 -14.43 -4.81
C LYS A 327 -3.13 -14.03 -5.30
N ARG A 328 -2.07 -14.58 -4.69
CA ARG A 328 -0.68 -14.35 -5.14
C ARG A 328 -0.47 -14.91 -6.54
N ILE A 329 -0.92 -16.14 -6.78
CA ILE A 329 -0.89 -16.77 -8.10
C ILE A 329 -1.67 -15.91 -9.09
N GLY A 330 -2.91 -15.54 -8.73
CA GLY A 330 -3.75 -14.70 -9.58
C GLY A 330 -3.18 -13.32 -9.88
N ALA A 331 -2.48 -12.70 -8.92
CA ALA A 331 -1.78 -11.44 -9.11
C ALA A 331 -0.63 -11.58 -10.12
N LEU A 332 0.21 -12.61 -9.97
CA LEU A 332 1.30 -12.88 -10.91
C LEU A 332 0.79 -13.21 -12.32
N GLU A 333 -0.33 -13.93 -12.43
CA GLU A 333 -1.00 -14.20 -13.71
C GLU A 333 -1.57 -12.91 -14.33
N ALA A 334 -2.25 -12.08 -13.53
CA ALA A 334 -2.74 -10.79 -13.97
C ALA A 334 -1.62 -9.88 -14.45
N MET A 335 -0.50 -9.83 -13.72
CA MET A 335 0.70 -9.07 -14.11
C MET A 335 1.25 -9.53 -15.46
N CYS A 336 1.26 -10.83 -15.75
CA CYS A 336 1.65 -11.34 -17.08
C CYS A 336 0.68 -10.89 -18.17
N LEU A 337 -0.63 -10.84 -17.90
CA LEU A 337 -1.65 -10.49 -18.90
C LEU A 337 -1.65 -9.01 -19.26
N ILE A 338 -1.35 -8.14 -18.30
CA ILE A 338 -1.32 -6.68 -18.51
C ILE A 338 0.09 -6.13 -18.69
N GLU A 339 1.10 -7.01 -18.76
CA GLU A 339 2.52 -6.65 -18.84
C GLU A 339 2.95 -5.66 -17.74
N ALA A 340 2.43 -5.87 -16.52
CA ALA A 340 2.70 -4.97 -15.40
C ALA A 340 4.18 -5.01 -15.01
N GLU A 341 4.79 -3.85 -14.88
CA GLU A 341 6.13 -3.71 -14.30
C GLU A 341 6.05 -3.64 -12.77
N ILE A 342 7.03 -4.24 -12.09
CA ILE A 342 7.23 -4.03 -10.65
C ILE A 342 7.69 -2.59 -10.45
N LYS A 343 6.80 -1.77 -9.89
CA LYS A 343 7.00 -0.38 -9.53
C LYS A 343 6.46 -0.16 -8.12
N PHE A 344 7.24 0.53 -7.31
CA PHE A 344 6.81 1.00 -6.01
C PHE A 344 6.65 2.52 -6.11
N PRO A 345 5.57 3.10 -5.57
CA PRO A 345 5.48 4.55 -5.42
C PRO A 345 6.69 5.07 -4.62
N ASP A 346 7.14 6.29 -4.90
CA ASP A 346 8.39 6.91 -4.37
C ASP A 346 8.51 6.97 -2.83
N ASN A 347 7.47 6.54 -2.10
CA ASN A 347 7.37 6.56 -0.63
C ASN A 347 7.32 5.15 0.00
N HIS A 348 7.66 4.09 -0.72
CA HIS A 348 7.70 2.72 -0.18
C HIS A 348 9.13 2.23 0.05
N ASP A 349 9.35 1.60 1.20
CA ASP A 349 10.63 1.01 1.59
C ASP A 349 10.94 -0.31 0.85
N GLU A 350 9.95 -0.95 0.23
CA GLU A 350 10.15 -2.24 -0.46
C GLU A 350 10.86 -2.07 -1.81
N SER A 351 11.93 -2.84 -2.00
CA SER A 351 12.65 -2.91 -3.27
C SER A 351 12.15 -4.04 -4.17
N ARG A 352 12.45 -3.96 -5.48
CA ARG A 352 12.15 -5.05 -6.43
C ARG A 352 12.80 -6.37 -5.98
N SER A 353 14.05 -6.31 -5.51
CA SER A 353 14.78 -7.49 -5.04
C SER A 353 14.04 -8.16 -3.90
N GLU A 354 13.68 -7.40 -2.87
CA GLU A 354 12.98 -7.92 -1.69
C GLU A 354 11.64 -8.56 -2.04
N LEU A 355 10.86 -7.94 -2.94
CA LEU A 355 9.58 -8.52 -3.38
C LEU A 355 9.78 -9.84 -4.14
N ILE A 356 10.80 -9.92 -5.00
CA ILE A 356 11.11 -11.15 -5.75
C ILE A 356 11.67 -12.23 -4.82
N ASP A 357 12.55 -11.88 -3.87
CA ASP A 357 13.07 -12.80 -2.87
C ASP A 357 11.92 -13.45 -2.07
N ASN A 358 10.90 -12.65 -1.74
CA ASN A 358 9.67 -13.09 -1.09
C ASN A 358 8.83 -14.09 -1.91
N TRP A 359 9.04 -14.20 -3.23
CA TRP A 359 8.39 -15.21 -4.06
C TRP A 359 9.06 -16.59 -3.98
N PHE A 360 10.31 -16.66 -3.52
CA PHE A 360 11.13 -17.87 -3.57
C PHE A 360 11.60 -18.38 -2.20
N THR A 361 10.98 -17.91 -1.11
CA THR A 361 11.25 -18.42 0.23
C THR A 361 10.95 -19.92 0.37
N ASP A 362 11.53 -20.57 1.38
CA ASP A 362 11.32 -21.99 1.66
C ASP A 362 9.88 -22.32 2.08
N SER A 363 9.16 -21.33 2.61
CA SER A 363 7.75 -21.44 2.98
C SER A 363 6.79 -21.24 1.81
N THR A 364 7.27 -20.75 0.65
CA THR A 364 6.40 -20.47 -0.50
C THR A 364 6.13 -21.75 -1.29
N SER A 365 4.86 -22.00 -1.63
CA SER A 365 4.44 -23.18 -2.39
C SER A 365 5.01 -23.17 -3.81
N SER A 366 5.18 -24.36 -4.38
CA SER A 366 5.65 -24.49 -5.76
C SER A 366 4.71 -23.87 -6.79
N ASN A 367 3.40 -23.78 -6.51
CA ASN A 367 2.45 -23.13 -7.41
C ASN A 367 2.71 -21.62 -7.52
N VAL A 368 2.99 -20.95 -6.39
CA VAL A 368 3.36 -19.53 -6.39
C VAL A 368 4.70 -19.34 -7.09
N LYS A 369 5.69 -20.19 -6.80
CA LYS A 369 7.00 -20.15 -7.47
C LYS A 369 6.87 -20.34 -8.98
N LEU A 370 6.02 -21.26 -9.43
CA LEU A 370 5.75 -21.47 -10.86
C LEU A 370 5.13 -20.23 -11.51
N ALA A 371 4.16 -19.57 -10.85
CA ALA A 371 3.58 -18.33 -11.34
C ALA A 371 4.63 -17.20 -11.39
N ALA A 372 5.50 -17.11 -10.38
CA ALA A 372 6.57 -16.12 -10.31
C ALA A 372 7.62 -16.34 -11.41
N LEU A 373 8.05 -17.59 -11.63
CA LEU A 373 8.96 -17.97 -12.71
C LEU A 373 8.34 -17.68 -14.08
N LYS A 374 7.05 -17.91 -14.27
CA LYS A 374 6.33 -17.53 -15.49
C LYS A 374 6.37 -16.03 -15.72
N TYR A 375 6.18 -15.22 -14.68
CA TYR A 375 6.31 -13.76 -14.78
C TYR A 375 7.75 -13.35 -15.13
N LEU A 376 8.76 -13.85 -14.40
CA LEU A 376 10.18 -13.54 -14.63
C LEU A 376 10.68 -14.01 -16.00
N LYS A 377 10.12 -15.11 -16.52
CA LYS A 377 10.38 -15.55 -17.89
C LYS A 377 10.10 -14.47 -18.92
N HIS A 378 9.11 -13.61 -18.70
CA HIS A 378 8.72 -12.55 -19.66
C HIS A 378 9.21 -11.16 -19.23
N HIS A 379 9.18 -10.84 -17.93
CA HIS A 379 9.42 -9.51 -17.37
C HIS A 379 10.61 -9.45 -16.39
N GLY A 380 11.36 -10.53 -16.26
CA GLY A 380 12.57 -10.60 -15.44
C GLY A 380 13.68 -9.72 -16.02
N LYS A 381 14.38 -9.03 -15.13
CA LYS A 381 15.57 -8.23 -15.39
C LYS A 381 16.82 -9.06 -15.09
N TYR A 382 17.97 -8.59 -15.57
CA TYR A 382 19.25 -9.27 -15.35
C TYR A 382 19.60 -9.42 -13.86
N GLU A 383 19.26 -8.42 -13.04
CA GLU A 383 19.42 -8.48 -11.57
C GLU A 383 18.64 -9.62 -10.89
N ASP A 384 17.53 -10.06 -11.50
CA ASP A 384 16.69 -11.14 -10.96
C ASP A 384 17.32 -12.54 -11.18
N LEU A 385 18.37 -12.66 -12.03
CA LEU A 385 19.04 -13.94 -12.33
C LEU A 385 19.53 -14.65 -11.07
N THR A 386 20.02 -13.90 -10.09
CA THR A 386 20.54 -14.45 -8.82
C THR A 386 19.49 -15.32 -8.13
N VAL A 387 18.24 -14.82 -8.05
CA VAL A 387 17.14 -15.52 -7.38
C VAL A 387 16.64 -16.70 -8.21
N VAL A 388 16.52 -16.53 -9.52
CA VAL A 388 16.10 -17.61 -10.43
C VAL A 388 17.12 -18.76 -10.44
N GLN A 389 18.42 -18.43 -10.45
CA GLN A 389 19.51 -19.41 -10.37
C GLN A 389 19.51 -20.13 -9.02
N ALA A 390 19.25 -19.42 -7.93
CA ALA A 390 19.12 -20.03 -6.61
C ALA A 390 17.98 -21.05 -6.57
N GLU A 391 16.81 -20.73 -7.12
CA GLU A 391 15.68 -21.67 -7.22
C GLU A 391 16.00 -22.85 -8.16
N PHE A 392 16.64 -22.62 -9.31
CA PHE A 392 17.10 -23.70 -10.20
C PHE A 392 18.06 -24.67 -9.50
N ASN A 393 18.98 -24.14 -8.70
CA ASN A 393 19.97 -24.95 -7.97
C ASN A 393 19.35 -25.82 -6.87
N ARG A 394 18.12 -25.53 -6.42
CA ARG A 394 17.38 -26.40 -5.49
C ARG A 394 17.02 -27.75 -6.10
N LYS A 395 16.96 -27.83 -7.44
CA LYS A 395 16.62 -29.06 -8.20
C LYS A 395 15.27 -29.67 -7.80
N ASP A 396 14.31 -28.83 -7.42
CA ASP A 396 12.94 -29.26 -7.15
C ASP A 396 12.25 -29.67 -8.46
N TYR A 397 11.73 -30.90 -8.53
CA TYR A 397 11.11 -31.44 -9.74
C TYR A 397 9.92 -30.61 -10.23
N GLN A 398 9.26 -29.84 -9.36
CA GLN A 398 8.12 -29.00 -9.71
C GLN A 398 8.56 -27.69 -10.38
N THR A 399 9.69 -27.09 -9.96
CA THR A 399 10.11 -25.75 -10.42
C THR A 399 11.32 -25.77 -11.36
N THR A 400 12.16 -26.81 -11.36
CA THR A 400 13.44 -26.88 -12.10
C THR A 400 13.32 -26.54 -13.58
N ARG A 401 12.28 -27.05 -14.25
CA ARG A 401 12.08 -26.76 -15.67
C ARG A 401 11.74 -25.28 -15.88
N SER A 402 10.78 -24.76 -15.11
CA SER A 402 10.33 -23.38 -15.22
C SER A 402 11.41 -22.38 -14.82
N SER A 403 12.28 -22.73 -13.86
CA SER A 403 13.40 -21.89 -13.46
C SER A 403 14.48 -21.86 -14.54
N LEU A 404 14.78 -22.98 -15.19
CA LEU A 404 15.65 -22.99 -16.37
C LEU A 404 15.05 -22.17 -17.53
N GLU A 405 13.76 -22.32 -17.81
CA GLU A 405 13.10 -21.51 -18.86
C GLU A 405 13.15 -20.01 -18.55
N ALA A 406 12.91 -19.62 -17.28
CA ALA A 406 12.99 -18.23 -16.86
C ALA A 406 14.43 -17.68 -16.97
N LEU A 407 15.41 -18.44 -16.50
CA LEU A 407 16.82 -18.09 -16.54
C LEU A 407 17.30 -17.84 -17.97
N LEU A 408 17.07 -18.81 -18.87
CA LEU A 408 17.44 -18.71 -20.28
C LEU A 408 16.71 -17.56 -20.97
N SER A 409 15.44 -17.28 -20.60
CA SER A 409 14.70 -16.16 -21.19
C SER A 409 15.27 -14.80 -20.78
N ILE A 410 15.68 -14.66 -19.52
CA ILE A 410 16.33 -13.43 -19.04
C ILE A 410 17.69 -13.25 -19.73
N GLN A 411 18.50 -14.30 -19.82
CA GLN A 411 19.79 -14.26 -20.53
C GLN A 411 19.60 -13.92 -22.00
N LEU A 412 18.67 -14.57 -22.72
CA LEU A 412 18.40 -14.30 -24.14
C LEU A 412 18.05 -12.83 -24.43
N ARG A 413 17.38 -12.13 -23.50
CA ARG A 413 17.08 -10.70 -23.64
C ARG A 413 18.31 -9.80 -23.48
N ASN A 414 19.36 -10.29 -22.83
CA ASN A 414 20.56 -9.52 -22.51
C ASN A 414 21.75 -9.94 -23.38
N ASP A 415 22.13 -11.22 -23.32
CA ASP A 415 23.17 -11.85 -24.12
C ASP A 415 22.74 -13.26 -24.56
N ARG A 416 22.57 -13.43 -25.88
CA ARG A 416 22.22 -14.73 -26.47
C ARG A 416 23.30 -15.78 -26.19
N ASN A 417 24.58 -15.40 -26.18
CA ASN A 417 25.65 -16.37 -26.05
C ASN A 417 25.69 -16.99 -24.65
N GLU A 418 25.47 -16.17 -23.63
CA GLU A 418 25.32 -16.62 -22.24
C GLU A 418 24.19 -17.64 -22.09
N ALA A 419 23.03 -17.39 -22.73
CA ALA A 419 21.91 -18.31 -22.71
C ALA A 419 22.24 -19.65 -23.39
N VAL A 420 22.91 -19.61 -24.54
CA VAL A 420 23.30 -20.83 -25.26
C VAL A 420 24.34 -21.63 -24.47
N GLU A 421 25.34 -20.97 -23.88
CA GLU A 421 26.35 -21.62 -23.03
C GLU A 421 25.69 -22.31 -21.82
N THR A 422 24.75 -21.63 -21.18
CA THR A 422 23.97 -22.19 -20.08
C THR A 422 23.14 -23.39 -20.53
N ALA A 423 22.50 -23.31 -21.70
CA ALA A 423 21.73 -24.42 -22.26
C ALA A 423 22.60 -25.62 -22.66
N LEU A 424 23.82 -25.41 -23.15
CA LEU A 424 24.74 -26.49 -23.53
C LEU A 424 25.33 -27.20 -22.32
N SER A 425 25.59 -26.47 -21.25
CA SER A 425 26.12 -27.01 -19.99
C SER A 425 25.05 -27.64 -19.09
N THR A 426 23.76 -27.36 -19.35
CA THR A 426 22.64 -27.83 -18.52
C THR A 426 21.81 -28.92 -19.22
N PRO A 427 21.80 -30.17 -18.75
CA PRO A 427 21.07 -31.24 -19.42
C PRO A 427 19.55 -31.14 -19.24
N PHE A 428 18.81 -30.98 -20.33
CA PHE A 428 17.34 -31.05 -20.35
C PHE A 428 16.81 -31.84 -21.55
N GLU A 429 15.68 -32.53 -21.38
CA GLU A 429 15.00 -33.23 -22.47
C GLU A 429 13.95 -32.34 -23.15
N THR A 430 13.11 -31.66 -22.35
CA THR A 430 12.03 -30.79 -22.84
C THR A 430 12.15 -29.38 -22.25
N LEU A 431 11.94 -28.37 -23.10
CA LEU A 431 11.75 -26.96 -22.76
C LEU A 431 10.77 -26.34 -23.77
N ASP A 432 10.37 -25.11 -23.52
CA ASP A 432 9.67 -24.26 -24.48
C ASP A 432 10.36 -24.29 -25.87
N GLY A 433 9.57 -24.64 -26.90
CA GLY A 433 10.07 -24.79 -28.25
C GLY A 433 10.51 -23.48 -28.91
N ASN A 434 9.89 -22.35 -28.55
CA ASN A 434 10.27 -21.02 -29.04
C ASN A 434 11.61 -20.61 -28.42
N LEU A 435 11.78 -20.85 -27.11
CA LEU A 435 13.03 -20.59 -26.42
C LEU A 435 14.21 -21.36 -27.06
N ILE A 436 14.02 -22.66 -27.31
CA ILE A 436 15.03 -23.47 -28.00
C ILE A 436 15.30 -22.90 -29.39
N GLN A 437 14.27 -22.51 -30.13
CA GLN A 437 14.42 -21.93 -31.47
C GLN A 437 15.23 -20.63 -31.45
N GLN A 438 14.98 -19.73 -30.50
CA GLN A 438 15.73 -18.48 -30.35
C GLN A 438 17.21 -18.73 -30.04
N MET A 439 17.50 -19.73 -29.19
CA MET A 439 18.87 -20.13 -28.90
C MET A 439 19.59 -20.67 -30.14
N VAL A 440 18.95 -21.53 -30.93
CA VAL A 440 19.63 -22.27 -32.02
C VAL A 440 19.50 -21.67 -33.42
N SER A 441 18.68 -20.63 -33.63
CA SER A 441 18.38 -20.06 -34.96
C SER A 441 19.46 -19.15 -35.55
N GLY A 442 20.41 -18.68 -34.74
CA GLY A 442 21.57 -17.90 -35.21
C GLY A 442 22.85 -18.75 -35.28
N GLU A 443 23.94 -18.16 -35.76
CA GLU A 443 25.24 -18.83 -35.72
C GLU A 443 25.64 -19.16 -34.28
N LEU A 444 26.07 -20.40 -34.06
CA LEU A 444 26.63 -20.88 -32.81
C LEU A 444 28.15 -20.68 -32.85
N ASP A 445 28.62 -19.48 -32.50
CA ASP A 445 30.05 -19.15 -32.48
C ASP A 445 30.65 -19.48 -31.10
N PHE A 446 30.82 -20.77 -30.85
CA PHE A 446 31.38 -21.31 -29.62
C PHE A 446 32.57 -22.20 -29.94
N ASP A 447 33.48 -22.34 -28.97
CA ASP A 447 34.63 -23.23 -29.08
C ASP A 447 34.19 -24.66 -29.41
N GLU A 448 35.05 -25.35 -30.16
CA GLU A 448 34.81 -26.71 -30.63
C GLU A 448 34.46 -27.67 -29.48
N GLU A 449 35.12 -27.51 -28.33
CA GLU A 449 34.86 -28.33 -27.13
C GLU A 449 33.42 -28.17 -26.63
N VAL A 450 32.91 -26.94 -26.60
CA VAL A 450 31.54 -26.61 -26.15
C VAL A 450 30.50 -27.20 -27.11
N LEU A 451 30.73 -27.08 -28.43
CA LEU A 451 29.85 -27.68 -29.44
C LEU A 451 29.85 -29.22 -29.38
N ARG A 452 31.00 -29.84 -29.09
CA ARG A 452 31.12 -31.30 -28.90
C ARG A 452 30.34 -31.80 -27.67
N VAL A 453 30.29 -31.03 -26.59
CA VAL A 453 29.39 -31.33 -25.45
C VAL A 453 27.94 -31.32 -25.90
N GLY A 454 27.56 -30.35 -26.74
CA GLY A 454 26.24 -30.23 -27.33
C GLY A 454 25.80 -31.45 -28.16
N LEU A 455 26.73 -32.16 -28.81
CA LEU A 455 26.43 -33.40 -29.56
C LEU A 455 25.89 -34.53 -28.69
N LYS A 456 26.14 -34.50 -27.37
CA LYS A 456 25.64 -35.50 -26.40
C LYS A 456 24.46 -34.98 -25.58
N HIS A 457 23.96 -33.78 -25.89
CA HIS A 457 22.89 -33.13 -25.14
C HIS A 457 21.59 -33.95 -25.17
N ARG A 458 20.75 -33.89 -24.13
CA ARG A 458 19.51 -34.68 -24.07
C ARG A 458 18.44 -34.21 -25.06
N ASN A 459 18.36 -32.90 -25.31
CA ASN A 459 17.45 -32.32 -26.27
C ASN A 459 17.91 -32.47 -27.73
N VAL A 460 17.04 -33.00 -28.57
CA VAL A 460 17.30 -33.31 -29.99
C VAL A 460 17.65 -32.07 -30.82
N LYS A 461 16.97 -30.93 -30.60
CA LYS A 461 17.19 -29.72 -31.39
C LYS A 461 18.56 -29.10 -31.10
N VAL A 462 18.97 -29.12 -29.83
CA VAL A 462 20.31 -28.68 -29.42
C VAL A 462 21.38 -29.56 -30.07
N ARG A 463 21.25 -30.90 -29.99
CA ARG A 463 22.18 -31.82 -30.67
C ARG A 463 22.29 -31.54 -32.15
N LEU A 464 21.15 -31.37 -32.83
CA LEU A 464 21.11 -31.12 -34.27
C LEU A 464 21.74 -29.78 -34.64
N ALA A 465 21.55 -28.74 -33.82
CA ALA A 465 22.16 -27.43 -34.05
C ALA A 465 23.69 -27.48 -33.93
N CYS A 466 24.21 -28.13 -32.88
CA CYS A 466 25.65 -28.33 -32.71
C CYS A 466 26.24 -29.20 -33.83
N PHE A 467 25.55 -30.26 -34.24
CA PHE A 467 25.95 -31.10 -35.38
C PHE A 467 26.04 -30.27 -36.66
N THR A 468 25.00 -29.48 -36.95
CA THR A 468 24.94 -28.67 -38.17
C THR A 468 26.07 -27.65 -38.19
N LYS A 469 26.34 -26.98 -37.06
CA LYS A 469 27.45 -26.02 -36.94
C LYS A 469 28.81 -26.69 -37.14
N LEU A 470 29.08 -27.82 -36.47
CA LEU A 470 30.35 -28.54 -36.62
C LEU A 470 30.55 -29.06 -38.04
N LYS A 471 29.48 -29.54 -38.70
CA LYS A 471 29.50 -29.93 -40.12
C LYS A 471 29.83 -28.72 -41.02
N SER A 472 29.12 -27.61 -40.87
CA SER A 472 29.32 -26.41 -41.71
C SER A 472 30.70 -25.77 -41.51
N SER A 473 31.27 -25.89 -40.30
CA SER A 473 32.62 -25.41 -39.98
C SER A 473 33.72 -26.40 -40.35
N ASN A 474 33.39 -27.57 -40.91
CA ASN A 474 34.33 -28.63 -41.25
C ASN A 474 35.16 -29.14 -40.05
N LEU A 475 34.58 -29.09 -38.84
CA LEU A 475 35.18 -29.52 -37.57
C LEU A 475 34.58 -30.84 -37.03
N LEU A 476 33.57 -31.38 -37.71
CA LEU A 476 32.95 -32.65 -37.33
C LEU A 476 33.88 -33.82 -37.67
N SER A 477 34.33 -34.58 -36.66
CA SER A 477 35.20 -35.73 -36.89
C SER A 477 34.40 -36.97 -37.35
N VAL A 478 35.11 -37.90 -37.99
CA VAL A 478 34.54 -39.20 -38.38
C VAL A 478 34.02 -39.98 -37.16
N ASP A 479 34.68 -39.87 -36.02
CA ASP A 479 34.28 -40.57 -34.81
C ASP A 479 33.03 -39.96 -34.16
N ASP A 480 32.83 -38.64 -34.26
CA ASP A 480 31.57 -38.00 -33.88
C ASP A 480 30.42 -38.52 -34.74
N ALA A 481 30.61 -38.58 -36.06
CA ALA A 481 29.60 -39.07 -36.98
C ALA A 481 29.28 -40.55 -36.74
N LYS A 482 30.28 -41.40 -36.46
CA LYS A 482 30.07 -42.80 -36.05
C LYS A 482 29.28 -42.91 -34.73
N SER A 483 29.57 -42.05 -33.76
CA SER A 483 28.84 -42.04 -32.49
C SER A 483 27.37 -41.67 -32.71
N LEU A 484 27.11 -40.63 -33.51
CA LEU A 484 25.75 -40.15 -33.80
C LEU A 484 24.96 -41.05 -34.74
N ALA A 485 25.62 -41.91 -35.53
CA ALA A 485 24.95 -42.94 -36.32
C ALA A 485 24.15 -43.93 -35.44
N ASN A 486 24.49 -44.03 -34.15
CA ASN A 486 23.77 -44.82 -33.16
C ASN A 486 22.85 -43.98 -32.25
N ASP A 487 22.61 -42.69 -32.57
CA ASP A 487 21.71 -41.83 -31.78
C ASP A 487 20.28 -42.40 -31.74
N ASN A 488 19.56 -42.19 -30.63
CA ASN A 488 18.18 -42.65 -30.49
C ASN A 488 17.21 -41.98 -31.49
N THR A 489 17.59 -40.84 -32.07
CA THR A 489 16.77 -40.02 -32.96
C THR A 489 17.07 -40.29 -34.43
N ALA A 490 16.04 -40.62 -35.22
CA ALA A 490 16.19 -40.96 -36.63
C ALA A 490 16.79 -39.81 -37.48
N SER A 491 16.43 -38.55 -37.22
CA SER A 491 16.94 -37.40 -37.96
C SER A 491 18.44 -37.20 -37.77
N ILE A 492 18.94 -37.38 -36.54
CA ILE A 492 20.38 -37.29 -36.22
C ILE A 492 21.13 -38.45 -36.86
N ARG A 493 20.61 -39.69 -36.77
CA ARG A 493 21.21 -40.84 -37.44
C ARG A 493 21.33 -40.62 -38.95
N MET A 494 20.26 -40.13 -39.58
CA MET A 494 20.26 -39.84 -41.01
C MET A 494 21.32 -38.78 -41.35
N ALA A 495 21.38 -37.68 -40.59
CA ALA A 495 22.35 -36.62 -40.81
C ALA A 495 23.81 -37.13 -40.66
N ALA A 496 24.06 -37.98 -39.66
CA ALA A 496 25.37 -38.59 -39.43
C ALA A 496 25.76 -39.59 -40.53
N LEU A 497 24.83 -40.42 -41.00
CA LEU A 497 25.05 -41.36 -42.09
C LEU A 497 25.36 -40.65 -43.41
N ASN A 498 24.68 -39.53 -43.70
CA ASN A 498 24.97 -38.71 -44.87
C ASN A 498 26.42 -38.23 -44.87
N VAL A 499 26.93 -37.76 -43.72
CA VAL A 499 28.35 -37.37 -43.58
C VAL A 499 29.28 -38.56 -43.77
N LEU A 500 28.99 -39.73 -43.18
CA LEU A 500 29.85 -40.92 -43.30
C LEU A 500 29.90 -41.50 -44.71
N LEU A 501 28.81 -41.36 -45.48
CA LEU A 501 28.68 -41.88 -46.84
C LEU A 501 29.08 -40.84 -47.91
N GLY A 502 29.37 -39.59 -47.51
CA GLY A 502 29.71 -38.51 -48.42
C GLY A 502 28.52 -37.98 -49.23
N PHE A 503 27.31 -38.10 -48.70
CA PHE A 503 26.13 -37.44 -49.24
C PHE A 503 25.97 -36.06 -48.59
N ASP A 504 25.96 -35.00 -49.41
CA ASP A 504 25.84 -33.61 -48.94
C ASP A 504 24.48 -33.32 -48.28
#